data_AF-A0A954PKA1-F1
#
_entry.id   AF-A0A954PKA1-F1
#
_cell.length_a   1.000
_cell.length_b   1.000
_cell.length_c   1.000
_cell.angle_alpha   90.00
_cell.angle_beta   90.00
_cell.angle_gamma   90.00
#
_symmetry.space_group_name_H-M   'P 1'
#
loop_
_entity.id
_entity.type
_entity.pdbx_description
1 polymer ?
#
loop_
_entity_poly.entity_id
_entity_poly.type
_entity_poly.pdbx_seq_one_letter_code
_entity_poly.pdbx_strand_id
1 'polypeptide(L)'
;MSIEYVAFSYRIAKTLRGIHRPARDQWLRAAQSIPLNIAEGNGKQSLKDKSRFFEIARGSALESASIHDVLRVCDGIDDESNRRGK
;
A
#
# COMPACT_ATOMS: atom_id res chain seq x y z
N MET A 1 1.78 -10.22 6.45
CA MET A 1 3.10 -9.53 6.42
C MET A 1 3.15 -8.54 5.25
N SER A 2 4.01 -7.51 5.28
CA SER A 2 4.06 -6.45 4.24
C SER A 2 4.35 -6.96 2.82
N ILE A 3 5.11 -8.05 2.68
CA ILE A 3 5.35 -8.72 1.39
C ILE A 3 4.08 -9.39 0.86
N GLU A 4 3.32 -10.08 1.71
CA GLU A 4 2.05 -10.68 1.32
C GLU A 4 1.02 -9.62 0.92
N TYR A 5 1.05 -8.46 1.58
CA TYR A 5 0.23 -7.32 1.19
C TYR A 5 0.57 -6.84 -0.23
N VAL A 6 1.85 -6.70 -0.58
CA VAL A 6 2.25 -6.39 -1.97
C VAL A 6 1.73 -7.45 -2.94
N ALA A 7 1.91 -8.73 -2.65
CA ALA A 7 1.42 -9.81 -3.51
C ALA A 7 -0.11 -9.75 -3.70
N PHE A 8 -0.86 -9.48 -2.63
CA PHE A 8 -2.30 -9.24 -2.71
C PHE A 8 -2.63 -8.03 -3.58
N SER A 9 -1.97 -6.88 -3.37
CA SER A 9 -2.20 -5.65 -4.14
C SER A 9 -2.00 -5.86 -5.63
N TYR A 10 -0.93 -6.57 -6.03
CA TYR A 10 -0.67 -6.88 -7.43
C TYR A 10 -1.70 -7.83 -8.05
N ARG A 11 -2.31 -8.74 -7.27
CA ARG A 11 -3.39 -9.60 -7.78
C ARG A 11 -4.63 -8.78 -8.14
N ILE A 12 -5.05 -7.87 -7.26
CA ILE A 12 -6.23 -7.01 -7.50
C ILE A 12 -5.93 -5.95 -8.57
N ALA A 13 -4.74 -5.36 -8.59
CA ALA A 13 -4.36 -4.35 -9.59
C ALA A 13 -4.47 -4.86 -11.05
N LYS A 14 -4.43 -6.18 -11.27
CA LYS A 14 -4.68 -6.80 -12.58
C LYS A 14 -6.14 -6.66 -13.05
N THR A 15 -7.10 -6.31 -12.21
CA THR A 15 -8.48 -6.05 -12.63
C THR A 15 -8.72 -4.55 -12.86
N LEU A 16 -7.93 -3.68 -12.22
CA LEU A 16 -8.05 -2.23 -12.31
C LEU A 16 -7.53 -1.69 -13.66
N ARG A 17 -8.44 -1.19 -14.49
CA ARG A 17 -8.19 -0.65 -15.84
C ARG A 17 -8.92 0.67 -16.05
N GLY A 18 -8.64 1.34 -17.18
CA GLY A 18 -9.31 2.57 -17.57
C GLY A 18 -9.23 3.64 -16.49
N ILE A 19 -10.40 4.11 -16.05
CA ILE A 19 -10.55 5.20 -15.07
C ILE A 19 -9.86 4.91 -13.72
N HIS A 20 -9.66 3.65 -13.35
CA HIS A 20 -9.00 3.28 -12.08
C HIS A 20 -7.47 3.28 -12.16
N ARG A 21 -6.86 3.48 -13.35
CA ARG A 21 -5.41 3.42 -13.52
C ARG A 21 -4.65 4.36 -12.58
N PRO A 22 -5.04 5.64 -12.38
CA PRO A 22 -4.31 6.52 -11.47
C PRO A 22 -4.30 6.02 -10.03
N ALA A 23 -5.46 5.60 -9.52
CA ALA A 23 -5.60 5.04 -8.17
C ALA A 23 -4.81 3.74 -8.01
N ARG A 24 -4.87 2.84 -9.00
CA ARG A 24 -4.05 1.62 -9.04
C ARG A 24 -2.56 1.94 -8.97
N ASP A 25 -2.08 2.86 -9.80
CA ASP A 25 -0.65 3.17 -9.89
C ASP A 25 -0.15 3.87 -8.62
N GLN A 26 -1.00 4.66 -7.95
CA GLN A 26 -0.70 5.23 -6.63
C GLN A 26 -0.68 4.14 -5.55
N TRP A 27 -1.70 3.27 -5.53
CA TRP A 27 -1.77 2.17 -4.57
C TRP A 27 -0.58 1.23 -4.67
N LEU A 28 -0.18 0.82 -5.88
CA LEU A 28 0.97 -0.07 -6.05
C LEU A 28 2.28 0.57 -5.57
N ARG A 29 2.46 1.89 -5.75
CA ARG A 29 3.63 2.60 -5.22
C ARG A 29 3.61 2.66 -3.68
N ALA A 30 2.46 3.00 -3.09
CA ALA A 30 2.30 3.01 -1.63
C ALA A 30 2.52 1.60 -1.03
N ALA A 31 1.92 0.57 -1.62
CA ALA A 31 2.07 -0.81 -1.17
C ALA A 31 3.53 -1.29 -1.21
N GLN A 32 4.29 -0.97 -2.26
CA GLN A 32 5.73 -1.28 -2.35
C GLN A 32 6.57 -0.48 -1.35
N SER A 33 6.20 0.79 -1.11
CA SER A 33 6.90 1.66 -0.18
C SER A 33 6.92 1.09 1.25
N ILE A 34 5.88 0.35 1.67
CA ILE A 34 5.79 -0.25 3.01
C ILE A 34 6.97 -1.20 3.30
N PRO A 35 7.15 -2.34 2.60
CA PRO A 35 8.26 -3.24 2.87
C PRO A 35 9.62 -2.60 2.58
N LEU A 36 9.73 -1.72 1.58
CA LEU A 36 10.98 -1.02 1.27
C LEU A 36 11.45 -0.14 2.44
N ASN A 37 10.56 0.66 3.03
CA ASN A 37 10.90 1.49 4.17
C ASN A 37 11.11 0.66 5.45
N ILE A 38 10.41 -0.47 5.63
CA ILE A 38 10.69 -1.40 6.74
C ILE A 38 12.12 -1.97 6.61
N ALA A 39 12.50 -2.42 5.42
CA ALA A 39 13.85 -2.96 5.17
C ALA A 39 14.92 -1.88 5.40
N GLU A 40 14.72 -0.70 4.81
CA GLU A 40 15.66 0.43 4.93
C GLU A 40 15.81 0.90 6.39
N GLY A 41 14.70 1.00 7.13
CA GLY A 41 14.71 1.35 8.55
C GLY A 41 15.49 0.35 9.41
N ASN A 42 15.38 -0.96 9.10
CA ASN A 42 16.18 -1.98 9.78
C ASN A 42 17.67 -1.93 9.42
N GLY A 43 18.05 -1.31 8.29
CA GLY A 43 19.44 -1.04 7.93
C GLY A 43 20.05 0.18 8.62
N LYS A 44 19.28 0.98 9.34
CA LYS A 44 19.79 2.19 10.01
C LYS A 44 20.41 1.88 11.38
N GLN A 45 21.53 2.53 11.66
CA GLN A 45 22.24 2.41 12.94
C GLN A 45 21.60 3.24 14.06
N SER A 46 21.13 4.45 13.74
CA SER A 46 20.50 5.32 14.73
C SER A 46 19.02 4.99 14.90
N LEU A 47 18.53 5.01 16.14
CA LEU A 47 17.11 4.82 16.44
C LEU A 47 16.26 5.92 15.80
N LYS A 48 16.77 7.17 15.75
CA LYS A 48 16.06 8.30 15.15
C LYS A 48 15.80 8.08 13.66
N ASP A 49 16.82 7.65 12.92
CA ASP A 49 16.65 7.39 11.48
C ASP A 49 15.76 6.18 11.26
N LYS A 50 15.95 5.10 12.04
CA LYS A 50 15.08 3.91 12.00
C LYS A 50 13.61 4.27 12.18
N SER A 51 13.28 5.08 13.18
CA SER A 51 11.91 5.53 13.45
C SER A 51 11.32 6.30 12.27
N ARG A 52 12.10 7.19 11.64
CA ARG A 52 11.64 7.96 10.46
C ARG A 52 11.19 7.04 9.31
N PHE A 53 11.95 5.98 9.02
CA PHE A 53 11.57 5.02 7.97
C PHE A 53 10.30 4.24 8.35
N PHE A 54 10.14 3.86 9.61
CA PHE A 54 8.91 3.19 10.07
C PHE A 54 7.69 4.11 10.03
N GLU A 55 7.86 5.40 10.30
CA GLU A 55 6.82 6.41 10.12
C GLU A 55 6.39 6.53 8.65
N ILE A 56 7.35 6.52 7.71
CA ILE A 56 7.06 6.52 6.28
C ILE A 56 6.31 5.24 5.88
N ALA A 57 6.76 4.07 6.34
CA ALA A 57 6.08 2.80 6.08
C ALA A 57 4.63 2.81 6.58
N ARG A 58 4.41 3.34 7.80
CA ARG A 58 3.07 3.54 8.36
C ARG A 58 2.24 4.52 7.53
N GLY A 59 2.84 5.63 7.09
CA GLY A 59 2.19 6.58 6.18
C GLY A 59 1.73 5.94 4.88
N SER A 60 2.58 5.13 4.23
CA SER A 60 2.24 4.40 3.01
C SER A 60 1.16 3.33 3.23
N ALA A 61 1.08 2.73 4.42
CA ALA A 61 -0.01 1.81 4.78
C ALA A 61 -1.36 2.54 4.90
N LEU A 62 -1.37 3.70 5.57
CA LEU A 62 -2.57 4.54 5.67
C LEU A 62 -3.01 5.08 4.30
N GLU A 63 -2.07 5.55 3.48
CA GLU A 63 -2.34 5.95 2.10
C GLU A 63 -2.97 4.80 1.31
N SER A 64 -2.42 3.58 1.44
CA SER A 64 -2.97 2.41 0.77
C SER A 64 -4.42 2.13 1.20
N ALA A 65 -4.73 2.18 2.50
CA ALA A 65 -6.09 1.98 3.01
C ALA A 65 -7.07 3.05 2.48
N SER A 66 -6.64 4.32 2.41
CA SER A 66 -7.43 5.40 1.82
C SER A 66 -7.69 5.19 0.32
N ILE A 67 -6.72 4.67 -0.43
CA ILE A 67 -6.93 4.37 -1.86
C ILE A 67 -7.89 3.20 -2.04
N HIS A 68 -7.91 2.23 -1.14
CA HIS A 68 -8.94 1.17 -1.14
C HIS A 68 -10.35 1.74 -1.00
N ASP A 69 -10.54 2.72 -0.10
CA ASP A 69 -11.83 3.42 0.03
C ASP A 69 -12.22 4.13 -1.26
N VAL A 70 -11.28 4.85 -1.89
CA VAL A 70 -11.51 5.50 -3.19
C VAL A 70 -11.88 4.49 -4.26
N LEU A 71 -11.14 3.38 -4.37
CA LEU A 71 -11.43 2.32 -5.33
C LEU A 71 -12.79 1.67 -5.06
N ARG A 72 -13.19 1.52 -3.80
CA ARG A 72 -14.48 0.95 -3.42
C ARG A 72 -15.65 1.85 -3.79
N VAL A 73 -15.58 3.15 -3.50
CA VAL A 73 -16.69 4.09 -3.80
C VAL A 73 -16.80 4.39 -5.30
N CYS A 74 -15.76 4.09 -6.08
CA CYS A 74 -15.78 4.18 -7.54
C CYS A 74 -16.00 2.82 -8.22
N ASP A 75 -16.42 1.78 -7.50
CA ASP A 75 -16.68 0.43 -8.02
C ASP A 75 -15.48 -0.27 -8.69
N GLY A 76 -14.26 0.15 -8.36
CA GLY A 76 -13.02 -0.48 -8.80
C GLY A 76 -12.70 -1.78 -8.05
N ILE A 77 -13.15 -1.91 -6.79
CA ILE A 77 -13.01 -3.13 -5.98
C ILE A 77 -14.29 -3.40 -5.19
N ASP A 78 -14.53 -4.67 -4.85
CA ASP A 78 -15.66 -5.09 -4.01
C ASP A 78 -15.39 -4.89 -2.51
N ASP A 79 -16.45 -5.07 -1.70
CA ASP A 79 -16.38 -4.94 -0.24
C ASP A 79 -15.42 -5.94 0.41
N GLU A 80 -15.29 -7.14 -0.15
CA GLU A 80 -14.36 -8.15 0.36
C GLU A 80 -12.91 -7.71 0.16
N SER A 81 -12.57 -7.27 -1.05
CA SER A 81 -11.25 -6.77 -1.41
C SER A 81 -10.88 -5.53 -0.61
N ASN A 82 -11.84 -4.62 -0.40
CA ASN A 82 -11.66 -3.43 0.43
C ASN A 82 -11.35 -3.78 1.89
N ARG A 83 -12.09 -4.73 2.49
CA ARG A 83 -11.84 -5.19 3.87
C ARG A 83 -10.51 -5.90 4.01
N ARG A 84 -10.12 -6.72 3.03
CA ARG A 84 -8.88 -7.49 3.07
C ARG A 84 -7.62 -6.64 2.85
N GLY A 85 -7.78 -5.45 2.27
CA GLY A 85 -6.71 -4.47 2.09
C GLY A 85 -6.40 -3.61 3.31
N LYS A 86 -7.14 -3.80 4.41
CA LYS A 86 -7.05 -3.04 5.66
C LYS A 86 -6.80 -3.97 6.83
#